data_AF-A0A2T5ILQ7-F1
#
_entry.id   AF-A0A2T5ILQ7-F1
#
_cell.length_a   1.000
_cell.length_b   1.000
_cell.length_c   1.000
_cell.angle_alpha   90.00
_cell.angle_beta   90.00
_cell.angle_gamma   90.00
#
_symmetry.space_group_name_H-M   'P 1'
#
loop_
_entity.id
_entity.type
_entity.pdbx_description
1 polymer ?
#
loop_
_entity_poly.entity_id
_entity_poly.type
_entity_poly.pdbx_seq_one_letter_code
_entity_poly.pdbx_strand_id
1 'polypeptide(L)' 'MNRTNFERFLEPDEPQLFGSDWEGNEIYDGDEYVETELGLVRLEDIPRFVKETQKVMVAGE' A
#
# COMPACT_ATOMS: atom_id res chain seq x y z
N MET A 1 -8.19 33.42 28.78
CA MET A 1 -6.97 32.60 28.60
C MET A 1 -7.28 31.56 27.52
N ASN A 2 -6.88 31.83 26.29
CA ASN A 2 -6.94 30.84 25.22
C ASN A 2 -5.76 29.88 25.46
N ARG A 3 -6.04 28.69 25.97
CA ARG A 3 -5.06 27.59 25.97
C ARG A 3 -4.86 27.19 24.51
N THR A 4 -3.88 27.79 23.86
CA THR A 4 -3.45 27.37 22.53
C THR A 4 -3.02 25.92 22.64
N ASN A 5 -3.74 25.06 21.94
CA ASN A 5 -3.64 23.62 21.96
C ASN A 5 -2.39 23.19 21.15
N PHE A 6 -1.21 23.51 21.67
CA PHE A 6 0.07 23.17 21.04
C PHE A 6 0.37 21.67 21.06
N GLU A 7 -0.33 20.90 21.92
CA GLU A 7 -0.15 19.45 22.05
C GLU A 7 -0.68 18.68 20.83
N ARG A 8 -1.69 19.21 20.12
CA ARG A 8 -2.24 18.62 18.89
C ARG A 8 -1.29 18.61 17.68
N PHE A 9 -0.15 19.30 17.74
CA PHE A 9 0.84 19.32 16.66
C PHE A 9 1.99 18.32 16.88
N LEU A 10 1.96 17.56 17.98
CA LEU A 10 3.00 16.60 18.36
C LEU A 10 2.53 15.15 18.30
N GLU A 11 1.23 14.91 18.08
CA GLU A 11 0.71 13.57 17.84
C GLU A 11 1.08 13.19 16.40
N PRO A 12 1.79 12.07 16.17
CA PRO A 12 1.98 11.59 14.81
C PRO A 12 0.60 11.37 14.21
N ASP A 13 0.34 11.93 13.03
CA ASP A 13 -0.91 11.68 12.31
C ASP A 13 -1.13 10.17 12.25
N GLU A 14 -2.28 9.70 12.73
CA GLU A 14 -2.64 8.29 12.59
C GLU A 14 -2.50 7.91 11.10
N PRO A 15 -1.87 6.77 10.78
CA PRO A 15 -1.64 6.40 9.39
C PRO A 15 -2.98 6.35 8.65
N GLN A 16 -3.11 7.21 7.65
CA GLN A 16 -4.35 7.36 6.90
C GLN A 16 -4.49 6.18 5.93
N LEU A 17 -5.62 5.46 6.00
CA LEU A 17 -5.92 4.38 5.06
C LEU A 17 -6.13 4.97 3.66
N PHE A 18 -5.29 4.56 2.72
CA PHE A 18 -5.39 4.92 1.30
C PHE A 18 -6.34 3.98 0.55
N GLY A 19 -6.19 2.67 0.76
CA GLY A 19 -6.97 1.65 0.06
C GLY A 19 -6.65 0.24 0.51
N SER A 20 -6.97 -0.74 -0.32
CA SER A 20 -6.62 -2.14 -0.09
C SER A 20 -5.98 -2.75 -1.32
N ASP A 21 -5.04 -3.65 -1.12
CA ASP A 21 -4.39 -4.41 -2.17
C ASP A 21 -5.31 -5.50 -2.77
N TRP A 22 -4.82 -6.24 -3.77
CA TRP A 22 -5.56 -7.30 -4.46
C TRP A 22 -5.97 -8.48 -3.56
N GLU A 23 -5.38 -8.62 -2.37
CA GLU A 23 -5.75 -9.62 -1.36
C GLU A 23 -6.61 -9.06 -0.22
N GLY A 24 -6.85 -7.74 -0.22
CA GLY A 24 -7.60 -7.04 0.82
C GLY A 24 -6.75 -6.55 1.99
N ASN A 25 -5.41 -6.57 1.90
CA ASN A 25 -4.56 -5.94 2.90
C ASN A 25 -4.60 -4.42 2.73
N GLU A 26 -4.59 -3.70 3.84
CA GLU A 26 -4.65 -2.24 3.87
C GLU A 26 -3.38 -1.63 3.28
N ILE A 27 -3.52 -0.57 2.46
CA ILE A 27 -2.44 0.30 1.98
C ILE A 27 -2.64 1.66 2.63
N TYR A 28 -1.59 2.21 3.22
CA TYR A 28 -1.64 3.48 3.94
C TYR A 28 -0.96 4.60 3.15
N ASP A 29 -1.31 5.86 3.44
CA ASP A 29 -0.67 7.02 2.83
C ASP A 29 0.85 7.00 3.08
N GLY A 30 1.62 7.06 2.00
CA GLY A 30 3.08 6.95 2.03
C GLY A 30 3.63 5.57 1.66
N ASP A 31 2.78 4.53 1.61
CA ASP A 31 3.17 3.22 1.09
C ASP A 31 3.46 3.31 -0.42
N GLU A 32 4.52 2.64 -0.87
CA GLU A 32 4.80 2.50 -2.30
C GLU A 32 3.93 1.39 -2.90
N TYR A 33 3.16 1.72 -3.93
CA TYR A 33 2.26 0.78 -4.61
C TYR A 33 2.27 1.00 -6.13
N VAL A 34 1.76 0.01 -6.86
CA VAL A 34 1.44 0.14 -8.29
C VAL A 34 -0.03 -0.21 -8.52
N GLU A 35 -0.62 0.45 -9.51
CA GLU A 35 -1.96 0.12 -9.99
C GLU A 35 -1.86 -0.89 -11.14
N THR A 36 -2.60 -1.99 -11.03
CA THR A 36 -2.66 -3.05 -12.05
C THR A 36 -4.11 -3.27 -12.47
N GLU A 37 -4.33 -4.05 -13.53
CA GLU A 37 -5.69 -4.44 -13.94
C GLU A 37 -6.44 -5.27 -12.89
N LEU A 38 -5.71 -5.90 -11.96
CA LEU A 38 -6.29 -6.74 -10.89
C LEU A 38 -6.40 -6.01 -9.55
N GLY A 39 -6.10 -4.71 -9.50
CA GLY A 39 -6.14 -3.87 -8.31
C GLY A 39 -4.79 -3.29 -7.91
N LEU A 40 -4.75 -2.72 -6.70
CA LEU A 40 -3.55 -2.14 -6.12
C LEU A 40 -2.61 -3.24 -5.61
N VAL A 41 -1.31 -3.04 -5.77
CA VAL A 41 -0.28 -3.99 -5.33
C VAL A 41 0.83 -3.19 -4.67
N ARG A 42 1.17 -3.50 -3.41
CA ARG A 42 2.35 -2.91 -2.75
C ARG A 42 3.62 -3.27 -3.52
N LEU A 43 4.54 -2.32 -3.63
CA LEU A 43 5.74 -2.49 -4.46
C LEU A 43 6.57 -3.72 -4.02
N GLU A 44 6.66 -3.95 -2.72
CA GLU A 44 7.37 -5.11 -2.14
C GLU A 44 6.74 -6.47 -2.51
N ASP A 45 5.44 -6.48 -2.77
CA ASP A 45 4.69 -7.70 -3.07
C ASP A 45 4.60 -8.02 -4.57
N ILE A 46 5.10 -7.16 -5.44
CA ILE A 46 5.09 -7.38 -6.89
C ILE A 46 5.64 -8.74 -7.32
N PRO A 47 6.79 -9.23 -6.78
CA PRO A 47 7.29 -10.55 -7.14
C PRO A 47 6.32 -11.69 -6.80
N ARG A 48 5.51 -11.53 -5.75
CA ARG A 48 4.51 -12.50 -5.32
C ARG A 48 3.26 -12.38 -6.18
N PHE A 49 2.73 -11.17 -6.34
CA PHE A 49 1.59 -10.88 -7.21
C PHE A 49 1.78 -11.45 -8.61
N VAL A 50 2.95 -11.23 -9.23
CA VAL A 50 3.24 -11.75 -10.58
C VAL A 50 3.23 -13.28 -10.61
N LYS A 51 3.76 -13.95 -9.59
CA LYS A 51 3.77 -15.43 -9.54
C LYS A 51 2.38 -16.03 -9.35
N GLU A 52 1.51 -15.35 -8.62
CA GLU A 52 0.16 -15.82 -8.32
C GLU A 52 -0.84 -15.52 -9.44
N THR A 53 -0.68 -14.37 -10.12
CA THR A 53 -1.68 -13.88 -11.10
C THR A 53 -1.28 -14.07 -12.54
N GLN A 54 0.03 -14.20 -12.84
CA GLN A 54 0.53 -14.31 -14.21
C GLN A 54 1.06 -15.70 -14.50
N LYS A 55 0.96 -16.09 -15.77
CA LYS A 55 1.63 -17.29 -16.25
C LYS A 55 3.13 -17.02 -16.34
N VAL A 56 3.90 -17.62 -15.43
CA VAL A 56 5.36 -17.61 -15.52
C VAL A 56 5.79 -18.57 -16.62
N MET A 57 6.55 -18.06 -17.59
CA MET A 57 7.10 -18.83 -18.70
C MET A 57 8.61 -18.98 -18.51
N VAL A 58 9.16 -20.13 -18.86
CA VAL A 58 10.61 -20.33 -18.93
C VAL A 58 11.04 -20.21 -20.39
N ALA A 59 12.03 -19.36 -20.66
CA ALA A 59 12.47 -19.14 -22.02
C ALA A 59 13.10 -20.41 -22.61
N GLY A 60 12.51 -20.93 -23.68
CA GLY A 60 12.98 -22.13 -24.37
C GLY A 60 12.38 -23.45 -23.89
N GLU A 61 11.44 -23.43 -22.94
CA GLU A 61 10.55 -24.56 -22.60
C GLU A 61 9.15 -24.39 -23.22
#